data_AF-A0A9E5MNH6-F1
#
_entry.id   AF-A0A9E5MNH6-F1
#
_cell.length_a   1.000
_cell.length_b   1.000
_cell.length_c   1.000
_cell.angle_alpha   90.00
_cell.angle_beta   90.00
_cell.angle_gamma   90.00
#
_symmetry.space_group_name_H-M   'P 1'
#
loop_
_entity.id
_entity.type
_entity.pdbx_description
1 polymer ?
#
loop_
_entity_poly.entity_id
_entity_poly.type
_entity_poly.pdbx_seq_one_letter_code
_entity_poly.pdbx_strand_id
1 'polypeptide(L)'
;MSPSESLQGTYYDGKRSGRHSGVMSVDESGLVTINGVSCPDCQFAELTITPRIGNASRTLSFPDEAFFETRDNDTIDSLIRKHTPSRRHNLLHSLESKLRYIVLAVVVITAGVLGFVNYGIPAISKHIAFSLSPEVSTQLADTSLEQLDDFYFSRTQLPKARRETINQLFLDNLPETTASPYRYQLHFRQGNAIGPNAFALPNGSVIITDELVNLAADDREILAILYHEMGHVHYRHSLRQVIQGAGILAVSVWLTGDFDSLFDWTAAVPAFLVQRKYSRDMETEADDYSLEKMLQSRIDPMHFVNIMTRMQAYTPEPHKKTKPDGSPQHTANTDIADGNPDSGTGPSPKAEAETETETEMKSKSPVAERIVNLLSSHPNTESRMDRFRSASSSTQPQRE
;
A
#
# COMPACT_ATOMS: atom_id res chain seq x y z
N MET A 1 14.34 13.91 -69.15
CA MET A 1 13.60 13.05 -68.20
C MET A 1 14.18 13.35 -66.84
N SER A 2 13.46 14.10 -66.01
CA SER A 2 13.86 14.37 -64.63
C SER A 2 13.85 13.06 -63.85
N PRO A 3 14.77 12.82 -62.92
CA PRO A 3 14.81 11.58 -62.14
C PRO A 3 13.56 11.50 -61.25
N SER A 4 12.70 10.51 -61.50
CA SER A 4 11.56 10.19 -60.64
C SER A 4 11.84 8.95 -59.81
N GLU A 5 11.49 8.98 -58.52
CA GLU A 5 11.54 7.78 -57.67
C GLU A 5 10.21 7.03 -57.83
N SER A 6 10.29 5.73 -58.16
CA SER A 6 9.12 4.90 -58.43
C SER A 6 8.95 3.80 -57.38
N LEU A 7 7.71 3.65 -56.89
CA LEU A 7 7.27 2.67 -55.90
C LEU A 7 6.32 1.68 -56.57
N GLN A 8 6.52 0.38 -56.36
CA GLN A 8 5.57 -0.64 -56.77
C GLN A 8 4.61 -0.96 -55.62
N GLY A 9 3.33 -1.13 -55.93
CA GLY A 9 2.32 -1.37 -54.90
C GLY A 9 0.96 -1.71 -55.45
N THR A 10 -0.02 -1.70 -54.55
CA THR A 10 -1.43 -1.88 -54.88
C THR A 10 -2.15 -0.55 -54.69
N TYR A 11 -2.76 -0.07 -55.76
CA TYR A 11 -3.60 1.12 -55.78
C TYR A 11 -5.07 0.74 -55.62
N TYR A 12 -5.78 1.53 -54.81
CA TYR A 12 -7.20 1.44 -54.57
C TYR A 12 -7.81 2.81 -54.87
N ASP A 13 -8.76 2.85 -55.81
CA ASP A 13 -9.32 4.09 -56.37
C ASP A 13 -10.47 4.71 -55.55
N GLY A 14 -10.80 4.13 -54.39
CA GLY A 14 -11.88 4.56 -53.51
C GLY A 14 -13.31 4.37 -54.07
N LYS A 15 -13.45 3.98 -55.35
CA LYS A 15 -14.73 3.93 -56.07
C LYS A 15 -15.16 2.52 -56.42
N ARG A 16 -14.22 1.58 -56.52
CA ARG A 16 -14.46 0.16 -56.77
C ARG A 16 -13.57 -0.67 -55.85
N SER A 17 -14.09 -1.76 -55.29
CA SER A 17 -13.33 -2.67 -54.41
C SER A 17 -12.25 -3.50 -55.13
N GLY A 18 -11.77 -3.05 -56.29
CA GLY A 18 -10.78 -3.75 -57.12
C GLY A 18 -9.35 -3.41 -56.70
N ARG A 19 -8.51 -4.44 -56.57
CA ARG A 19 -7.06 -4.27 -56.39
C ARG A 19 -6.41 -4.00 -57.74
N HIS A 20 -5.77 -2.84 -57.89
CA HIS A 20 -5.02 -2.51 -59.09
C HIS A 20 -3.52 -2.52 -58.77
N SER A 21 -2.73 -3.37 -59.43
CA SER A 21 -1.28 -3.23 -59.34
C SER A 21 -0.88 -1.90 -59.97
N GLY A 22 -0.10 -1.11 -59.25
CA GLY A 22 0.25 0.25 -59.63
C GLY A 22 1.72 0.57 -59.39
N VAL A 23 2.29 1.38 -60.27
CA VAL A 23 3.57 2.05 -60.06
C VAL A 23 3.29 3.51 -59.76
N MET A 24 3.59 3.93 -58.54
CA MET A 24 3.52 5.32 -58.13
C MET A 24 4.89 5.97 -58.33
N SER A 25 4.99 7.07 -59.07
CA SER A 25 6.24 7.81 -59.24
C SER A 25 6.10 9.23 -58.72
N VAL A 26 7.11 9.70 -58.01
CA VAL A 26 7.17 11.07 -57.47
C VAL A 26 8.31 11.81 -58.14
N ASP A 27 8.03 13.00 -58.66
CA ASP A 27 9.03 13.85 -59.31
C ASP A 27 9.76 14.77 -58.30
N GLU A 28 10.75 15.52 -58.77
CA GLU A 28 11.54 16.43 -57.92
C GLU A 28 10.70 17.54 -57.27
N SER A 29 9.57 17.91 -57.87
CA SER A 29 8.64 18.91 -57.32
C SER A 29 7.69 18.33 -56.27
N GLY A 30 7.71 17.01 -56.09
CA GLY A 30 6.82 16.29 -55.19
C GLY A 30 5.48 15.92 -55.80
N LEU A 31 5.30 16.04 -57.13
CA LEU A 31 4.07 15.65 -57.82
C LEU A 31 3.99 14.13 -57.94
N VAL A 32 2.84 13.58 -57.59
CA VAL A 32 2.60 12.13 -57.58
C VAL A 32 1.89 11.68 -58.86
N THR A 33 2.42 10.65 -59.51
CA THR A 33 1.85 10.02 -60.70
C THR A 33 1.61 8.53 -60.44
N ILE A 34 0.49 7.98 -60.89
CA ILE A 34 0.18 6.54 -60.74
C ILE A 34 -0.02 5.94 -62.13
N ASN A 35 0.75 4.90 -62.45
CA ASN A 35 0.71 4.24 -63.77
C ASN A 35 0.87 5.20 -64.95
N GLY A 36 1.67 6.27 -64.78
CA GLY A 36 1.90 7.30 -65.78
C GLY A 36 0.77 8.32 -65.93
N VAL A 37 -0.32 8.22 -65.15
CA VAL A 37 -1.36 9.24 -65.07
C VAL A 37 -1.01 10.21 -63.95
N SER A 38 -0.85 11.49 -64.31
CA SER A 38 -0.63 12.54 -63.32
C SER A 38 -1.91 12.74 -62.52
N CYS A 39 -1.82 12.64 -61.19
CA CYS A 39 -2.87 13.17 -60.33
C CYS A 39 -2.69 14.70 -60.32
N PRO A 40 -3.61 15.50 -60.90
CA PRO A 40 -3.38 16.93 -61.10
C PRO A 40 -3.23 17.74 -59.81
N ASP A 41 -3.67 17.18 -58.67
CA ASP A 41 -3.72 17.87 -57.38
C ASP A 41 -3.12 17.04 -56.23
N CYS A 42 -2.28 16.05 -56.53
CA CYS A 42 -1.64 15.23 -55.48
C CYS A 42 -0.18 15.63 -55.28
N GLN A 43 0.10 16.46 -54.26
CA GLN A 43 1.47 16.61 -53.76
C GLN A 43 1.81 15.52 -52.75
N PHE A 44 3.03 15.00 -52.81
CA PHE A 44 3.51 13.99 -51.86
C PHE A 44 3.44 14.50 -50.41
N ALA A 45 3.64 15.80 -50.20
CA ALA A 45 3.56 16.45 -48.90
C ALA A 45 2.13 16.45 -48.30
N GLU A 46 1.10 16.29 -49.13
CA GLU A 46 -0.32 16.29 -48.74
C GLU A 46 -0.85 14.87 -48.47
N LEU A 47 -0.06 13.83 -48.80
CA LEU A 47 -0.44 12.45 -48.54
C LEU A 47 -0.37 12.13 -47.04
N THR A 48 -1.37 11.40 -46.56
CA THR A 48 -1.33 10.83 -45.20
C THR A 48 -0.67 9.46 -45.27
N ILE A 49 0.50 9.31 -44.65
CA ILE A 49 1.31 8.09 -44.70
C ILE A 49 1.29 7.40 -43.35
N THR A 50 0.96 6.11 -43.32
CA THR A 50 1.02 5.31 -42.09
C THR A 50 2.46 5.23 -41.54
N PRO A 51 2.66 5.28 -40.21
CA PRO A 51 3.99 5.20 -39.60
C PRO A 51 4.69 3.86 -39.88
N ARG A 52 6.03 3.84 -39.84
CA ARG A 52 6.83 2.61 -40.03
C ARG A 52 6.62 1.65 -38.86
N ILE A 53 6.05 0.47 -39.13
CA ILE A 53 5.95 -0.62 -38.15
C ILE A 53 6.70 -1.83 -38.71
N GLY A 54 7.99 -1.96 -38.34
CA GLY A 54 8.85 -3.03 -38.84
C GLY A 54 8.95 -3.05 -40.38
N ASN A 55 8.58 -4.19 -40.98
CA ASN A 55 8.53 -4.42 -42.43
C ASN A 55 7.07 -4.58 -42.95
N ALA A 56 6.08 -4.15 -42.18
CA ALA A 56 4.69 -4.14 -42.65
C ALA A 56 4.54 -3.24 -43.89
N SER A 57 3.53 -3.51 -44.71
CA SER A 57 3.16 -2.60 -45.80
C SER A 57 2.76 -1.24 -45.22
N ARG A 58 3.12 -0.16 -45.91
CA ARG A 58 2.62 1.18 -45.62
C ARG A 58 1.54 1.57 -46.60
N THR A 59 0.58 2.33 -46.09
CA THR A 59 -0.50 2.92 -46.85
C THR A 59 -0.25 4.41 -46.99
N LEU A 60 -0.29 4.90 -48.23
CA LEU A 60 -0.34 6.33 -48.56
C LEU A 60 -1.77 6.65 -48.98
N SER A 61 -2.47 7.43 -48.16
CA SER A 61 -3.83 7.87 -48.44
C SER A 61 -3.83 9.23 -49.14
N PHE A 62 -4.59 9.31 -50.22
CA PHE A 62 -4.79 10.51 -51.03
C PHE A 62 -5.99 11.32 -50.51
N PRO A 63 -6.08 12.62 -50.83
CA PRO A 63 -7.21 13.47 -50.41
C PRO A 63 -8.58 13.02 -50.95
N ASP A 64 -8.60 12.26 -52.05
CA ASP A 64 -9.80 11.75 -52.72
C ASP A 64 -10.24 10.35 -52.24
N GLU A 65 -9.84 9.96 -51.02
CA GLU A 65 -10.09 8.65 -50.38
C GLU A 65 -9.44 7.45 -51.08
N ALA A 66 -8.69 7.66 -52.17
CA ALA A 66 -7.84 6.64 -52.75
C ALA A 66 -6.67 6.31 -51.81
N PHE A 67 -6.09 5.13 -51.94
CA PHE A 67 -4.87 4.79 -51.21
C PHE A 67 -3.95 3.86 -52.00
N PHE A 68 -2.65 3.98 -51.73
CA PHE A 68 -1.60 3.16 -52.30
C PHE A 68 -0.87 2.39 -51.20
N GLU A 69 -0.85 1.07 -51.33
CA GLU A 69 -0.18 0.17 -50.38
C GLU A 69 1.12 -0.36 -50.99
N THR A 70 2.25 -0.20 -50.29
CA THR A 70 3.55 -0.75 -50.73
C THR A 70 4.38 -1.29 -49.57
N ARG A 71 5.26 -2.24 -49.87
CA ARG A 71 6.26 -2.79 -48.95
C ARG A 71 7.62 -2.09 -49.05
N ASP A 72 7.80 -1.20 -50.03
CA ASP A 72 9.04 -0.46 -50.24
C ASP A 72 9.16 0.70 -49.26
N ASN A 73 9.43 0.31 -48.01
CA ASN A 73 9.55 1.19 -46.86
C ASN A 73 10.72 2.18 -46.99
N ASP A 74 11.81 1.80 -47.64
CA ASP A 74 13.04 2.59 -47.68
C ASP A 74 12.96 3.71 -48.72
N THR A 75 12.28 3.46 -49.84
CA THR A 75 11.96 4.50 -50.83
C THR A 75 10.95 5.50 -50.27
N ILE A 76 9.91 5.04 -49.55
CA ILE A 76 8.98 5.95 -48.83
C ILE A 76 9.74 6.86 -47.86
N ASP A 77 10.64 6.30 -47.04
CA ASP A 77 11.41 7.11 -46.09
C ASP A 77 12.33 8.13 -46.79
N SER A 78 12.81 7.81 -47.97
CA SER A 78 13.60 8.73 -48.80
C SER A 78 12.74 9.87 -49.36
N LEU A 79 11.52 9.59 -49.81
CA LEU A 79 10.57 10.59 -50.27
C LEU A 79 10.07 11.50 -49.13
N ILE A 80 9.75 10.94 -47.95
CA ILE A 80 9.39 11.72 -46.76
C ILE A 80 10.50 12.70 -46.39
N ARG A 81 11.77 12.24 -46.39
CA ARG A 81 12.92 13.11 -46.11
C ARG A 81 13.09 14.23 -47.14
N LYS A 82 12.78 13.98 -48.41
CA LYS A 82 12.94 14.94 -49.49
C LYS A 82 11.80 15.95 -49.59
N HIS A 83 10.56 15.54 -49.30
CA HIS A 83 9.36 16.32 -49.65
C HIS A 83 8.48 16.71 -48.46
N THR A 84 8.75 16.17 -47.26
CA THR A 84 7.97 16.49 -46.05
C THR A 84 8.88 16.96 -44.92
N PRO A 85 9.27 18.25 -44.86
CA PRO A 85 10.21 18.78 -43.87
C PRO A 85 9.55 19.03 -42.50
N SER A 86 8.95 18.01 -41.88
CA SER A 86 8.38 18.13 -40.53
C SER A 86 9.38 17.70 -39.47
N ARG A 87 10.04 18.69 -38.82
CA ARG A 87 11.01 18.50 -37.70
C ARG A 87 10.51 17.61 -36.56
N ARG A 88 9.20 17.56 -36.31
CA ARG A 88 8.61 16.77 -35.21
C ARG A 88 8.58 15.25 -35.46
N HIS A 89 8.42 14.80 -36.71
CA HIS A 89 8.37 13.36 -37.02
C HIS A 89 9.74 12.69 -37.03
N ASN A 90 10.79 13.42 -37.42
CA ASN A 90 12.16 12.90 -37.42
C ASN A 90 12.72 12.65 -36.02
N LEU A 91 12.30 13.43 -35.02
CA LEU A 91 12.74 13.27 -33.63
C LEU A 91 12.19 11.99 -33.01
N LEU A 92 10.88 11.76 -33.15
CA LEU A 92 10.22 10.57 -32.59
C LEU A 92 10.78 9.29 -33.23
N HIS A 93 10.89 9.26 -34.56
CA HIS A 93 11.47 8.12 -35.28
C HIS A 93 12.96 7.90 -34.96
N SER A 94 13.75 8.96 -34.71
CA SER A 94 15.14 8.82 -34.28
C SER A 94 15.28 8.30 -32.84
N LEU A 95 14.28 8.55 -31.98
CA LEU A 95 14.22 8.01 -30.62
C LEU A 95 13.77 6.55 -30.62
N GLU A 96 12.80 6.18 -31.48
CA GLU A 96 12.29 4.82 -31.63
C GLU A 96 13.24 3.88 -32.40
N SER A 97 13.99 4.40 -33.37
CA SER A 97 14.91 3.59 -34.19
C SER A 97 16.16 3.11 -33.44
N LYS A 98 16.43 3.61 -32.24
CA LYS A 98 17.61 3.25 -31.45
C LYS A 98 17.20 2.68 -30.10
N LEU A 99 17.31 1.35 -29.98
CA LEU A 99 17.01 0.57 -28.77
C LEU A 99 17.61 1.19 -27.48
N ARG A 100 18.80 1.81 -27.56
CA ARG A 100 19.43 2.49 -26.42
C ARG A 100 18.60 3.62 -25.82
N TYR A 101 17.85 4.38 -26.63
CA TYR A 101 17.01 5.47 -26.13
C TYR A 101 15.71 4.96 -25.54
N ILE A 102 15.17 3.86 -26.09
CA ILE A 102 14.02 3.15 -25.50
C ILE A 102 14.42 2.60 -24.12
N VAL A 103 15.54 1.88 -24.03
CA VAL A 103 16.04 1.34 -22.75
C VAL A 103 16.32 2.46 -21.75
N LEU A 104 16.96 3.55 -22.18
CA LEU A 104 17.19 4.71 -21.32
C LEU A 104 15.88 5.32 -20.81
N ALA A 105 14.88 5.49 -21.68
CA ALA A 105 13.58 6.02 -21.31
C ALA A 105 12.88 5.12 -20.28
N VAL A 106 12.89 3.79 -20.48
CA VAL A 106 12.35 2.83 -19.52
C VAL A 106 13.06 2.95 -18.17
N VAL A 107 14.39 2.95 -18.16
CA VAL A 107 15.17 3.09 -16.91
C VAL A 107 14.86 4.40 -16.19
N VAL A 108 14.77 5.52 -16.91
CA VAL A 108 14.44 6.83 -16.34
C VAL A 108 13.02 6.85 -15.77
N ILE A 109 12.04 6.30 -16.51
CA ILE A 109 10.65 6.22 -16.04
C ILE A 109 10.56 5.33 -14.80
N THR A 110 11.16 4.14 -14.84
CA THR A 110 11.17 3.22 -13.69
C THR A 110 11.85 3.85 -12.48
N ALA A 111 13.01 4.49 -12.65
CA ALA A 111 13.69 5.21 -11.56
C ALA A 111 12.84 6.36 -11.03
N GLY A 112 12.14 7.09 -11.92
CA GLY A 112 11.22 8.16 -11.55
C GLY A 112 10.02 7.66 -10.73
N VAL A 113 9.38 6.56 -11.17
CA VAL A 113 8.26 5.93 -10.45
C VAL A 113 8.73 5.40 -9.09
N LEU A 114 9.86 4.69 -9.05
CA LEU A 114 10.43 4.20 -7.78
C LEU A 114 10.80 5.35 -6.85
N GLY A 115 11.39 6.43 -7.36
CA GLY A 115 11.69 7.62 -6.59
C GLY A 115 10.42 8.30 -6.05
N PHE A 116 9.39 8.41 -6.88
CA PHE A 116 8.10 8.97 -6.47
C PHE A 116 7.41 8.11 -5.39
N VAL A 117 7.41 6.78 -5.54
CA VAL A 117 6.82 5.88 -4.55
C VAL A 117 7.57 5.90 -3.22
N ASN A 118 8.91 5.90 -3.26
CA ASN A 118 9.72 5.84 -2.03
C ASN A 118 9.91 7.19 -1.33
N TYR A 119 9.82 8.32 -2.04
CA TYR A 119 10.09 9.65 -1.47
C TYR A 119 8.95 10.64 -1.69
N GLY A 120 8.35 10.66 -2.88
CA GLY A 120 7.25 11.57 -3.23
C GLY A 120 5.98 11.28 -2.42
N ILE A 121 5.49 10.04 -2.46
CA ILE A 121 4.29 9.62 -1.74
C ILE A 121 4.45 9.84 -0.23
N PRO A 122 5.54 9.42 0.44
CA PRO A 122 5.72 9.69 1.87
C PRO A 122 5.73 11.18 2.24
N ALA A 123 6.37 12.02 1.44
CA ALA A 123 6.42 13.47 1.66
C ALA A 123 5.02 14.11 1.54
N ILE A 124 4.31 13.81 0.45
CA ILE A 124 2.93 14.29 0.24
C ILE A 124 2.01 13.78 1.34
N SER A 125 2.13 12.52 1.73
CA SER A 125 1.31 11.90 2.77
C SER A 125 1.52 12.55 4.13
N LYS A 126 2.76 12.95 4.47
CA LYS A 126 3.04 13.74 5.68
C LYS A 126 2.28 15.05 5.63
N HIS A 127 2.38 15.80 4.53
CA HIS A 127 1.64 17.07 4.40
C HIS A 127 0.12 16.89 4.52
N ILE A 128 -0.48 15.96 3.77
CA ILE A 128 -1.93 15.72 3.80
C ILE A 128 -2.38 15.28 5.20
N ALA A 129 -1.64 14.38 5.85
CA ALA A 129 -2.00 13.88 7.18
C ALA A 129 -2.17 15.02 8.19
N PHE A 130 -1.30 16.03 8.18
CA PHE A 130 -1.40 17.19 9.09
C PHE A 130 -2.47 18.20 8.70
N SER A 131 -2.92 18.19 7.44
CA SER A 131 -4.01 19.06 6.97
C SER A 131 -5.41 18.47 7.20
N LEU A 132 -5.53 17.17 7.47
CA LEU A 132 -6.82 16.54 7.75
C LEU A 132 -7.38 16.94 9.12
N SER A 133 -8.70 17.09 9.18
CA SER A 133 -9.40 17.49 10.40
C SER A 133 -9.44 16.35 11.44
N PRO A 134 -9.60 16.66 12.73
CA PRO A 134 -9.73 15.65 13.78
C PRO A 134 -10.92 14.70 13.58
N GLU A 135 -12.01 15.15 12.96
CA GLU A 135 -13.22 14.35 12.74
C GLU A 135 -12.95 13.13 11.84
N VAL A 136 -12.15 13.31 10.78
CA VAL A 136 -11.73 12.20 9.89
C VAL A 136 -10.91 11.18 10.69
N SER A 137 -10.07 11.66 11.61
CA SER A 137 -9.25 10.81 12.47
C SER A 137 -10.10 10.00 13.44
N THR A 138 -11.16 10.60 13.99
CA THR A 138 -12.12 9.94 14.89
C THR A 138 -12.91 8.86 14.18
N GLN A 139 -13.48 9.14 13.01
CA GLN A 139 -14.24 8.13 12.26
C GLN A 139 -13.39 6.91 11.91
N LEU A 140 -12.17 7.14 11.41
CA LEU A 140 -11.23 6.05 11.11
C LEU A 140 -10.85 5.26 12.38
N ALA A 141 -10.65 5.94 13.51
CA ALA A 141 -10.31 5.30 14.77
C ALA A 141 -11.45 4.44 15.31
N ASP A 142 -12.68 4.94 15.32
CA ASP A 142 -13.84 4.23 15.86
C ASP A 142 -14.09 2.93 15.09
N THR A 143 -14.09 2.99 13.76
CA THR A 143 -14.22 1.78 12.91
C THR A 143 -13.04 0.83 13.10
N SER A 144 -11.82 1.34 13.26
CA SER A 144 -10.66 0.47 13.50
C SER A 144 -10.73 -0.22 14.86
N LEU A 145 -11.18 0.48 15.89
CA LEU A 145 -11.31 -0.05 17.25
C LEU A 145 -12.36 -1.16 17.31
N GLU A 146 -13.51 -0.96 16.66
CA GLU A 146 -14.56 -1.99 16.57
C GLU A 146 -14.04 -3.28 15.92
N GLN A 147 -13.34 -3.16 14.79
CA GLN A 147 -12.76 -4.34 14.12
C GLN A 147 -11.67 -5.01 14.96
N LEU A 148 -10.84 -4.23 15.66
CA LEU A 148 -9.84 -4.78 16.57
C LEU A 148 -10.49 -5.58 17.70
N ASP A 149 -11.58 -5.06 18.27
CA ASP A 149 -12.35 -5.73 19.32
C ASP A 149 -13.05 -6.99 18.82
N ASP A 150 -13.55 -7.00 17.59
CA ASP A 150 -14.23 -8.16 17.01
C ASP A 150 -13.27 -9.32 16.65
N PHE A 151 -12.07 -9.00 16.16
CA PHE A 151 -11.17 -10.01 15.59
C PHE A 151 -10.01 -10.42 16.48
N TYR A 152 -9.55 -9.54 17.37
CA TYR A 152 -8.28 -9.75 18.08
C TYR A 152 -8.40 -9.66 19.59
N PHE A 153 -9.16 -8.70 20.09
CA PHE A 153 -9.20 -8.42 21.51
C PHE A 153 -10.38 -9.07 22.22
N SER A 154 -10.24 -9.19 23.53
CA SER A 154 -11.34 -9.53 24.41
C SER A 154 -11.38 -8.55 25.58
N ARG A 155 -12.45 -8.62 26.37
CA ARG A 155 -12.60 -7.74 27.53
C ARG A 155 -11.42 -7.92 28.48
N THR A 156 -10.85 -6.80 28.93
CA THR A 156 -9.78 -6.80 29.94
C THR A 156 -10.18 -7.59 31.20
N GLN A 157 -9.24 -8.38 31.70
CA GLN A 157 -9.30 -9.11 32.96
C GLN A 157 -8.56 -8.38 34.09
N LEU A 158 -7.92 -7.23 33.80
CA LEU A 158 -7.22 -6.46 34.81
C LEU A 158 -8.17 -5.93 35.90
N PRO A 159 -7.78 -6.03 37.19
CA PRO A 159 -8.53 -5.42 38.28
C PRO A 159 -8.79 -3.93 38.03
N LYS A 160 -9.99 -3.44 38.38
CA LYS A 160 -10.38 -2.04 38.17
C LYS A 160 -9.37 -1.07 38.80
N ALA A 161 -8.92 -1.35 40.02
CA ALA A 161 -7.92 -0.52 40.71
C ALA A 161 -6.62 -0.41 39.91
N ARG A 162 -6.14 -1.51 39.31
CA ARG A 162 -4.92 -1.51 38.48
C ARG A 162 -5.09 -0.65 37.23
N ARG A 163 -6.25 -0.77 36.56
CA ARG A 163 -6.60 0.07 35.39
C ARG A 163 -6.67 1.55 35.76
N GLU A 164 -7.27 1.87 36.91
CA GLU A 164 -7.34 3.24 37.41
C GLU A 164 -5.94 3.81 37.71
N THR A 165 -5.06 3.05 38.37
CA THR A 165 -3.67 3.46 38.62
C THR A 165 -2.93 3.80 37.32
N ILE A 166 -2.96 2.90 36.33
CA ILE A 166 -2.26 3.11 35.05
C ILE A 166 -2.90 4.26 34.27
N ASN A 167 -4.23 4.36 34.28
CA ASN A 167 -4.92 5.44 33.61
C ASN A 167 -4.59 6.81 34.24
N GLN A 168 -4.51 6.90 35.57
CA GLN A 168 -4.07 8.14 36.22
C GLN A 168 -2.62 8.46 35.88
N LEU A 169 -1.72 7.47 35.92
CA LEU A 169 -0.33 7.67 35.49
C LEU A 169 -0.24 8.20 34.05
N PHE A 170 -1.05 7.67 33.14
CA PHE A 170 -1.13 8.15 31.75
C PHE A 170 -1.64 9.59 31.67
N LEU A 171 -2.73 9.91 32.38
CA LEU A 171 -3.32 11.26 32.40
C LEU A 171 -2.37 12.31 32.98
N ASP A 172 -1.69 11.99 34.07
CA ASP A 172 -0.71 12.87 34.74
C ASP A 172 0.52 13.17 33.86
N ASN A 173 0.74 12.35 32.83
CA ASN A 173 1.88 12.43 31.92
C ASN A 173 1.50 12.79 30.48
N LEU A 174 0.25 13.21 30.24
CA LEU A 174 -0.14 13.72 28.93
C LEU A 174 0.64 14.99 28.58
N PRO A 175 0.94 15.22 27.29
CA PRO A 175 1.49 16.51 26.86
C PRO A 175 0.50 17.63 27.20
N GLU A 176 1.03 18.82 27.54
CA GLU A 176 0.20 19.98 27.89
C GLU A 176 -0.92 20.21 26.86
N THR A 177 -2.16 20.21 27.35
CA THR A 177 -3.40 20.09 26.58
C THR A 177 -3.67 21.25 25.63
N THR A 178 -2.96 22.37 25.74
CA THR A 178 -3.04 23.51 24.82
C THR A 178 -2.44 23.25 23.44
N ALA A 179 -1.64 22.17 23.26
CA ALA A 179 -0.92 21.89 22.02
C ALA A 179 -1.49 20.75 21.16
N SER A 180 -2.40 19.92 21.69
CA SER A 180 -2.90 18.73 20.97
C SER A 180 -4.40 18.83 20.67
N PRO A 181 -4.83 18.70 19.40
CA PRO A 181 -6.26 18.64 19.06
C PRO A 181 -6.92 17.30 19.44
N TYR A 182 -6.13 16.34 19.96
CA TYR A 182 -6.56 14.98 20.24
C TYR A 182 -6.97 14.77 21.69
N ARG A 183 -8.03 13.99 21.89
CA ARG A 183 -8.48 13.52 23.20
C ARG A 183 -7.89 12.15 23.48
N TYR A 184 -6.72 12.14 24.12
CA TYR A 184 -6.08 10.90 24.52
C TYR A 184 -6.96 10.09 25.46
N GLN A 185 -7.13 8.81 25.14
CA GLN A 185 -7.93 7.85 25.90
C GLN A 185 -7.20 6.53 25.98
N LEU A 186 -7.14 5.92 27.16
CA LEU A 186 -6.49 4.63 27.36
C LEU A 186 -7.53 3.52 27.45
N HIS A 187 -7.40 2.52 26.59
CA HIS A 187 -8.30 1.37 26.49
C HIS A 187 -7.55 0.10 26.86
N PHE A 188 -8.01 -0.59 27.90
CA PHE A 188 -7.45 -1.88 28.32
C PHE A 188 -8.18 -3.02 27.61
N ARG A 189 -7.42 -3.98 27.10
CA ARG A 189 -7.93 -5.16 26.38
C ARG A 189 -7.11 -6.40 26.73
N GLN A 190 -7.74 -7.56 26.71
CA GLN A 190 -6.98 -8.80 26.70
C GLN A 190 -6.48 -9.06 25.28
N GLY A 191 -5.16 -9.26 25.13
CA GLY A 191 -4.47 -9.40 23.84
C GLY A 191 -4.62 -10.76 23.18
N ASN A 192 -4.98 -11.82 23.92
CA ASN A 192 -5.13 -13.17 23.39
C ASN A 192 -3.86 -13.63 22.64
N ALA A 193 -3.98 -13.97 21.36
CA ALA A 193 -2.86 -14.37 20.52
C ALA A 193 -1.87 -13.24 20.19
N ILE A 194 -2.23 -11.98 20.41
CA ILE A 194 -1.33 -10.83 20.25
C ILE A 194 -0.25 -10.82 21.32
N GLY A 195 -0.60 -11.18 22.55
CA GLY A 195 0.29 -11.08 23.70
C GLY A 195 0.59 -9.63 24.11
N PRO A 196 1.76 -9.36 24.74
CA PRO A 196 2.16 -8.05 25.22
C PRO A 196 2.32 -7.04 24.08
N ASN A 197 1.39 -6.09 24.00
CA ASN A 197 1.37 -5.05 22.98
C ASN A 197 0.61 -3.78 23.41
N ALA A 198 0.82 -2.70 22.66
CA ALA A 198 0.08 -1.44 22.74
C ALA A 198 -0.03 -0.81 21.34
N PHE A 199 -1.10 -0.05 21.08
CA PHE A 199 -1.36 0.56 19.78
C PHE A 199 -2.04 1.92 19.89
N ALA A 200 -1.58 2.90 19.12
CA ALA A 200 -2.22 4.19 19.00
C ALA A 200 -3.08 4.34 17.73
N LEU A 201 -4.31 4.83 17.90
CA LEU A 201 -5.23 5.19 16.82
C LEU A 201 -5.13 6.69 16.46
N PRO A 202 -5.55 7.09 15.23
CA PRO A 202 -5.41 8.46 14.75
C PRO A 202 -6.06 9.55 15.62
N ASN A 203 -7.06 9.22 16.43
CA ASN A 203 -7.79 10.16 17.28
C ASN A 203 -7.18 10.37 18.68
N GLY A 204 -6.10 9.64 19.02
CA GLY A 204 -5.48 9.65 20.33
C GLY A 204 -5.93 8.51 21.26
N SER A 205 -6.83 7.62 20.83
CA SER A 205 -7.09 6.38 21.55
C SER A 205 -5.86 5.48 21.53
N VAL A 206 -5.43 5.04 22.70
CA VAL A 206 -4.33 4.10 22.89
C VAL A 206 -4.89 2.83 23.49
N ILE A 207 -4.68 1.70 22.83
CA ILE A 207 -5.02 0.38 23.35
C ILE A 207 -3.78 -0.19 24.04
N ILE A 208 -3.95 -0.73 25.24
CA ILE A 208 -2.91 -1.47 25.95
C ILE A 208 -3.43 -2.86 26.34
N THR A 209 -2.62 -3.88 26.08
CA THR A 209 -2.97 -5.26 26.41
C THR A 209 -2.71 -5.57 27.87
N ASP A 210 -3.55 -6.42 28.46
CA ASP A 210 -3.38 -6.94 29.82
C ASP A 210 -2.04 -7.65 29.99
N GLU A 211 -1.61 -8.37 28.96
CA GLU A 211 -0.35 -9.09 28.88
C GLU A 211 0.85 -8.12 28.98
N LEU A 212 0.78 -6.94 28.34
CA LEU A 212 1.83 -5.91 28.48
C LEU A 212 1.87 -5.35 29.90
N VAL A 213 0.70 -5.06 30.46
CA VAL A 213 0.59 -4.54 31.84
C VAL A 213 1.16 -5.54 32.85
N ASN A 214 0.89 -6.82 32.67
CA ASN A 214 1.38 -7.89 33.56
C ASN A 214 2.86 -8.23 33.32
N LEU A 215 3.38 -7.97 32.11
CA LEU A 215 4.79 -8.19 31.77
C LEU A 215 5.70 -7.10 32.34
N ALA A 216 5.19 -5.87 32.47
CA ALA A 216 5.95 -4.77 33.03
C ALA A 216 6.30 -5.01 34.50
N ALA A 217 7.56 -4.81 34.84
CA ALA A 217 8.03 -4.91 36.23
C ALA A 217 7.82 -3.60 37.00
N ASP A 218 7.61 -2.50 36.27
CA ASP A 218 7.45 -1.16 36.80
C ASP A 218 6.51 -0.33 35.92
N ASP A 219 5.66 0.49 36.52
CA ASP A 219 4.68 1.30 35.79
C ASP A 219 5.34 2.35 34.88
N ARG A 220 6.58 2.77 35.20
CA ARG A 220 7.38 3.67 34.34
C ARG A 220 7.75 3.03 33.01
N GLU A 221 7.79 1.70 32.95
CA GLU A 221 8.04 0.98 31.71
C GLU A 221 6.81 0.96 30.81
N ILE A 222 5.61 0.83 31.41
CA ILE A 222 4.36 1.02 30.70
C ILE A 222 4.32 2.44 30.14
N LEU A 223 4.64 3.44 30.96
CA LEU A 223 4.66 4.83 30.53
C LEU A 223 5.66 5.09 29.39
N ALA A 224 6.83 4.44 29.40
CA ALA A 224 7.80 4.53 28.30
C ALA A 224 7.22 4.04 26.96
N ILE A 225 6.46 2.93 26.96
CA ILE A 225 5.74 2.46 25.78
C ILE A 225 4.61 3.41 25.41
N LEU A 226 3.85 3.92 26.38
CA LEU A 226 2.78 4.88 26.10
C LEU A 226 3.30 6.18 25.48
N TYR A 227 4.47 6.67 25.87
CA TYR A 227 5.10 7.80 25.19
C TYR A 227 5.49 7.50 23.74
N HIS A 228 5.96 6.28 23.46
CA HIS A 228 6.21 5.83 22.09
C HIS A 228 4.91 5.85 21.26
N GLU A 229 3.83 5.29 21.80
CA GLU A 229 2.50 5.31 21.16
C GLU A 229 1.98 6.74 20.95
N MET A 230 2.17 7.64 21.92
CA MET A 230 1.85 9.07 21.76
C MET A 230 2.68 9.71 20.63
N GLY A 231 3.92 9.29 20.42
CA GLY A 231 4.74 9.72 19.28
C GLY A 231 4.09 9.37 17.93
N HIS A 232 3.50 8.17 17.81
CA HIS A 232 2.75 7.78 16.61
C HIS A 232 1.51 8.66 16.37
N VAL A 233 0.81 9.07 17.43
CA VAL A 233 -0.32 10.01 17.35
C VAL A 233 0.18 11.40 16.96
N HIS A 234 1.21 11.89 17.64
CA HIS A 234 1.78 13.22 17.43
C HIS A 234 2.22 13.44 15.98
N TYR A 235 2.94 12.47 15.41
CA TYR A 235 3.42 12.53 14.04
C TYR A 235 2.44 11.98 12.99
N ARG A 236 1.20 11.66 13.40
CA ARG A 236 0.12 11.14 12.55
C ARG A 236 0.53 9.94 11.71
N HIS A 237 1.36 9.03 12.25
CA HIS A 237 1.94 7.91 11.50
C HIS A 237 0.86 7.00 10.89
N SER A 238 -0.18 6.70 11.65
CA SER A 238 -1.37 5.96 11.22
C SER A 238 -1.98 6.52 9.94
N LEU A 239 -2.23 7.83 9.94
CA LEU A 239 -2.90 8.52 8.84
C LEU A 239 -1.96 8.68 7.64
N ARG A 240 -0.68 8.96 7.89
CA ARG A 240 0.36 8.95 6.85
C ARG A 240 0.39 7.62 6.12
N GLN A 241 0.30 6.49 6.81
CA GLN A 241 0.29 5.18 6.18
C GLN A 241 -0.98 4.92 5.35
N VAL A 242 -2.17 5.30 5.84
CA VAL A 242 -3.41 5.23 5.04
C VAL A 242 -3.23 5.96 3.72
N ILE A 243 -2.74 7.20 3.79
CA ILE A 243 -2.58 8.07 2.62
C ILE A 243 -1.49 7.53 1.71
N GLN A 244 -0.38 7.00 2.26
CA GLN A 244 0.66 6.35 1.49
C GLN A 244 0.13 5.14 0.73
N GLY A 245 -0.65 4.27 1.40
CA GLY A 245 -1.30 3.12 0.78
C GLY A 245 -2.24 3.53 -0.36
N ALA A 246 -3.07 4.54 -0.14
CA ALA A 246 -3.95 5.10 -1.18
C ALA A 246 -3.16 5.68 -2.36
N GLY A 247 -2.05 6.37 -2.08
CA GLY A 247 -1.16 6.92 -3.12
C GLY A 247 -0.48 5.82 -3.94
N ILE A 248 -0.02 4.75 -3.30
CA ILE A 248 0.57 3.59 -3.99
C ILE A 248 -0.47 2.93 -4.89
N LEU A 249 -1.69 2.73 -4.37
CA LEU A 249 -2.79 2.19 -5.16
C LEU A 249 -3.10 3.07 -6.38
N ALA A 250 -3.16 4.40 -6.20
CA ALA A 250 -3.38 5.33 -7.30
C ALA A 250 -2.28 5.24 -8.39
N VAL A 251 -1.01 5.09 -7.99
CA VAL A 251 0.10 4.86 -8.93
C VAL A 251 -0.07 3.51 -9.64
N SER A 252 -0.46 2.46 -8.92
CA SER A 252 -0.71 1.15 -9.52
C SER A 252 -1.79 1.22 -10.58
N VAL A 253 -2.94 1.85 -10.29
CA VAL A 253 -4.03 2.04 -11.26
C VAL A 253 -3.57 2.87 -12.46
N TRP A 254 -2.79 3.93 -12.24
CA TRP A 254 -2.24 4.71 -13.34
C TRP A 254 -1.31 3.90 -14.27
N LEU A 255 -0.56 2.94 -13.72
CA LEU A 255 0.33 2.07 -14.48
C LEU A 255 -0.41 0.91 -15.19
N THR A 256 -1.42 0.31 -14.55
CA THR A 256 -2.09 -0.90 -15.04
C THR A 256 -3.38 -0.60 -15.81
N GLY A 257 -4.01 0.55 -15.57
CA GLY A 257 -5.35 0.88 -16.04
C GLY A 257 -6.47 0.09 -15.34
N ASP A 258 -6.15 -0.65 -14.27
CA ASP A 258 -7.12 -1.45 -13.51
C ASP A 258 -7.80 -0.61 -12.43
N PHE A 259 -9.02 -0.17 -12.72
CA PHE A 259 -9.82 0.65 -11.79
C PHE A 259 -10.61 -0.19 -10.79
N ASP A 260 -10.75 -1.50 -10.98
CA ASP A 260 -11.53 -2.35 -10.06
C ASP A 260 -10.84 -2.39 -8.68
N SER A 261 -9.51 -2.38 -8.67
CA SER A 261 -8.67 -2.29 -7.48
C SER A 261 -8.92 -1.05 -6.58
N LEU A 262 -9.52 0.04 -7.09
CA LEU A 262 -9.82 1.24 -6.30
C LEU A 262 -11.07 1.11 -5.43
N PHE A 263 -12.08 0.37 -5.90
CA PHE A 263 -13.37 0.28 -5.21
C PHE A 263 -13.27 -0.50 -3.89
N ASP A 264 -12.40 -1.51 -3.81
CA ASP A 264 -12.23 -2.36 -2.64
C ASP A 264 -11.36 -1.71 -1.53
N TRP A 265 -10.63 -0.64 -1.83
CA TRP A 265 -9.66 -0.06 -0.89
C TRP A 265 -10.29 0.57 0.34
N THR A 266 -11.46 1.22 0.20
CA THR A 266 -12.10 1.93 1.32
C THR A 266 -12.55 0.98 2.43
N ALA A 267 -13.05 -0.19 2.06
CA ALA A 267 -13.38 -1.27 3.00
C ALA A 267 -12.12 -1.92 3.61
N ALA A 268 -10.99 -1.88 2.91
CA ALA A 268 -9.72 -2.45 3.36
C ALA A 268 -8.94 -1.54 4.32
N VAL A 269 -9.24 -0.23 4.38
CA VAL A 269 -8.50 0.72 5.23
C VAL A 269 -8.46 0.26 6.69
N PRO A 270 -9.59 -0.07 7.36
CA PRO A 270 -9.56 -0.54 8.74
C PRO A 270 -8.69 -1.80 8.93
N ALA A 271 -8.77 -2.79 8.03
CA ALA A 271 -7.95 -4.00 8.10
C ALA A 271 -6.45 -3.71 7.89
N PHE A 272 -6.13 -2.82 6.94
CA PHE A 272 -4.77 -2.31 6.75
C PHE A 272 -4.28 -1.60 8.01
N LEU A 273 -5.16 -0.90 8.73
CA LEU A 273 -4.82 -0.24 9.96
C LEU A 273 -4.48 -1.20 11.10
N VAL A 274 -4.97 -2.42 11.07
CA VAL A 274 -4.62 -3.46 12.03
C VAL A 274 -3.28 -4.13 11.71
N GLN A 275 -2.95 -4.30 10.43
CA GLN A 275 -1.75 -5.04 9.98
C GLN A 275 -0.52 -4.15 9.70
N ARG A 276 -0.44 -2.99 10.35
CA ARG A 276 0.58 -1.98 10.01
C ARG A 276 1.97 -2.39 10.42
N LYS A 277 2.95 -2.05 9.57
CA LYS A 277 4.37 -1.98 9.90
C LYS A 277 4.87 -0.59 9.62
N TYR A 278 5.26 0.14 10.65
CA TYR A 278 5.78 1.49 10.50
C TYR A 278 7.14 1.49 9.80
N SER A 279 7.42 2.55 9.03
CA SER A 279 8.73 2.71 8.42
C SER A 279 9.78 2.96 9.50
N ARG A 280 11.05 2.69 9.19
CA ARG A 280 12.16 2.95 10.12
C ARG A 280 12.20 4.41 10.59
N ASP A 281 11.88 5.35 9.69
CA ASP A 281 11.83 6.77 10.01
C ASP A 281 10.69 7.09 10.99
N MET A 282 9.52 6.46 10.83
CA MET A 282 8.40 6.63 11.75
C MET A 282 8.69 6.04 13.14
N GLU A 283 9.33 4.88 13.20
CA GLU A 283 9.81 4.32 14.48
C GLU A 283 10.83 5.24 15.14
N THR A 284 11.73 5.83 14.36
CA THR A 284 12.74 6.77 14.85
C THR A 284 12.08 8.04 15.40
N GLU A 285 11.12 8.62 14.67
CA GLU A 285 10.32 9.79 15.10
C GLU A 285 9.57 9.48 16.42
N ALA A 286 8.98 8.29 16.56
CA ALA A 286 8.28 7.89 17.80
C ALA A 286 9.22 7.59 18.97
N ASP A 287 10.35 6.93 18.72
CA ASP A 287 11.39 6.67 19.73
C ASP A 287 11.98 8.00 20.25
N ASP A 288 12.23 8.97 19.36
CA ASP A 288 12.74 10.30 19.73
C ASP A 288 11.75 11.06 20.60
N TYR A 289 10.46 11.01 20.23
CA TYR A 289 9.39 11.58 21.05
C TYR A 289 9.32 10.93 22.43
N SER A 290 9.41 9.59 22.49
CA SER A 290 9.40 8.86 23.76
C SER A 290 10.57 9.24 24.63
N LEU A 291 11.78 9.24 24.08
CA LEU A 291 12.98 9.61 24.79
C LEU A 291 12.92 11.04 25.33
N GLU A 292 12.48 12.00 24.51
CA GLU A 292 12.31 13.38 24.93
C GLU A 292 11.34 13.49 26.13
N LYS A 293 10.20 12.80 26.06
CA LYS A 293 9.19 12.81 27.13
C LYS A 293 9.67 12.12 28.40
N MET A 294 10.38 11.01 28.28
CA MET A 294 11.00 10.35 29.43
C MET A 294 11.98 11.27 30.14
N LEU A 295 12.85 11.96 29.40
CA LEU A 295 13.81 12.90 29.97
C LEU A 295 13.13 14.11 30.63
N GLN A 296 12.10 14.68 30.00
CA GLN A 296 11.29 15.78 30.56
C GLN A 296 10.62 15.37 31.87
N SER A 297 10.08 14.16 31.94
CA SER A 297 9.42 13.60 33.12
C SER A 297 10.40 12.97 34.14
N ARG A 298 11.72 13.09 33.93
CA ARG A 298 12.78 12.52 34.78
C ARG A 298 12.65 11.00 34.97
N ILE A 299 12.18 10.31 33.93
CA ILE A 299 12.10 8.86 33.86
C ILE A 299 13.37 8.35 33.17
N ASP A 300 14.06 7.40 33.80
CA ASP A 300 15.27 6.79 33.23
C ASP A 300 14.93 6.06 31.91
N PRO A 301 15.56 6.41 30.77
CA PRO A 301 15.39 5.73 29.49
C PRO A 301 15.57 4.20 29.55
N MET A 302 16.27 3.68 30.56
CA MET A 302 16.43 2.24 30.78
C MET A 302 15.09 1.50 30.97
N HIS A 303 14.04 2.18 31.44
CA HIS A 303 12.70 1.58 31.54
C HIS A 303 12.18 1.09 30.18
N PHE A 304 12.45 1.84 29.09
CA PHE A 304 12.09 1.42 27.74
C PHE A 304 12.86 0.17 27.32
N VAL A 305 14.17 0.14 27.58
CA VAL A 305 15.04 -1.01 27.26
C VAL A 305 14.58 -2.27 27.99
N ASN A 306 14.24 -2.15 29.28
CA ASN A 306 13.85 -3.27 30.11
C ASN A 306 12.56 -3.95 29.63
N ILE A 307 11.53 -3.15 29.29
CA ILE A 307 10.27 -3.71 28.79
C ILE A 307 10.41 -4.28 27.39
N MET A 308 11.16 -3.62 26.51
CA MET A 308 11.45 -4.15 25.16
C MET A 308 12.18 -5.49 25.24
N THR A 309 13.15 -5.62 26.14
CA THR A 309 13.87 -6.88 26.39
C THR A 309 12.92 -7.97 26.89
N ARG A 310 12.02 -7.65 27.83
CA ARG A 310 11.00 -8.60 28.30
C ARG A 310 10.00 -8.99 27.23
N MET A 311 9.58 -8.06 26.37
CA MET A 311 8.69 -8.33 25.24
C MET A 311 9.35 -9.25 24.22
N GLN A 312 10.65 -9.06 23.92
CA GLN A 312 11.42 -9.97 23.06
C GLN A 312 11.55 -11.38 23.65
N ALA A 313 11.71 -11.49 24.97
CA ALA A 313 11.82 -12.77 25.66
C ALA A 313 10.46 -13.45 25.93
N TYR A 314 9.34 -12.74 25.71
CA TYR A 314 8.01 -13.25 26.02
C TYR A 314 7.69 -14.48 25.16
N THR A 315 7.24 -15.55 25.83
CA THR A 315 6.67 -16.72 25.19
C THR A 315 5.22 -16.85 25.65
N PRO A 316 4.23 -16.99 24.75
CA PRO A 316 2.83 -17.16 25.15
C PRO A 316 2.68 -18.41 26.01
N GLU A 317 2.10 -18.26 27.20
CA GLU A 317 1.68 -19.41 28.00
C GLU A 317 0.56 -20.16 27.25
N PRO A 318 0.59 -21.51 27.17
CA PRO A 318 -0.48 -22.25 26.55
C PRO A 318 -1.76 -22.08 27.38
N HIS A 319 -2.71 -21.28 26.89
CA HIS A 319 -4.02 -21.15 27.52
C HIS A 319 -4.69 -22.53 27.62
N LYS A 320 -4.99 -22.96 28.86
CA LYS A 320 -5.95 -24.06 29.10
C LYS A 320 -7.24 -23.69 28.39
N LYS A 321 -7.64 -24.48 27.40
CA LYS A 321 -8.92 -24.34 26.70
C LYS A 321 -10.06 -24.48 27.71
N THR A 322 -10.56 -23.36 28.23
CA THR A 322 -11.92 -23.31 28.76
C THR A 322 -12.85 -23.32 27.55
N LYS A 323 -13.64 -24.38 27.42
CA LYS A 323 -14.71 -24.46 26.40
C LYS A 323 -15.59 -23.22 26.52
N PRO A 324 -15.87 -22.49 25.43
CA PRO A 324 -16.92 -21.49 25.45
C PRO A 324 -18.25 -22.23 25.58
N ASP A 325 -18.88 -22.11 26.75
CA ASP A 325 -20.29 -22.41 26.94
C ASP A 325 -21.09 -21.16 26.53
N GLY A 326 -22.17 -21.35 25.80
CA GLY A 326 -23.13 -20.30 25.44
C GLY A 326 -23.09 -19.82 23.99
N SER A 327 -23.93 -20.44 23.18
CA SER A 327 -24.36 -19.98 21.85
C SER A 327 -24.82 -18.51 21.85
N PRO A 328 -24.64 -17.76 20.75
CA PRO A 328 -25.13 -16.38 20.66
C PRO A 328 -26.67 -16.36 20.67
N GLN A 329 -27.26 -15.85 21.76
CA GLN A 329 -28.68 -15.51 21.79
C GLN A 329 -28.88 -14.18 21.05
N HIS A 330 -29.29 -14.30 19.79
CA HIS A 330 -29.91 -13.23 19.04
C HIS A 330 -31.29 -12.93 19.66
N THR A 331 -31.43 -11.80 20.34
CA THR A 331 -32.75 -11.29 20.73
C THR A 331 -33.40 -10.65 19.50
N ALA A 332 -34.29 -11.39 18.83
CA ALA A 332 -35.25 -10.82 17.90
C ALA A 332 -36.66 -11.04 18.47
N ASN A 333 -37.31 -9.93 18.79
CA ASN A 333 -38.68 -9.83 19.25
C ASN A 333 -39.61 -9.90 18.03
N THR A 334 -40.44 -10.93 17.91
CA THR A 334 -41.78 -10.84 17.29
C THR A 334 -42.63 -12.08 17.61
N ASP A 335 -43.52 -11.91 18.58
CA ASP A 335 -44.95 -12.23 18.57
C ASP A 335 -45.55 -13.27 17.58
N ILE A 336 -46.34 -14.16 18.19
CA ILE A 336 -47.58 -14.83 17.73
C ILE A 336 -47.51 -16.32 17.28
N ALA A 337 -48.03 -17.13 18.21
CA ALA A 337 -49.00 -18.24 18.10
C ALA A 337 -48.60 -19.67 17.66
N ASP A 338 -49.00 -20.57 18.57
CA ASP A 338 -49.65 -21.87 18.38
C ASP A 338 -48.87 -23.11 17.90
N GLY A 339 -48.99 -24.16 18.71
CA GLY A 339 -49.17 -25.54 18.22
C GLY A 339 -47.99 -26.51 18.37
N ASN A 340 -47.98 -27.24 19.48
CA ASN A 340 -47.30 -28.55 19.63
C ASN A 340 -48.19 -29.68 19.02
N PRO A 341 -47.80 -30.98 18.96
CA PRO A 341 -46.50 -31.68 18.80
C PRO A 341 -46.49 -32.62 17.56
N ASP A 342 -45.38 -33.30 17.25
CA ASP A 342 -45.22 -34.76 17.49
C ASP A 342 -44.19 -35.49 16.58
N SER A 343 -43.49 -36.43 17.25
CA SER A 343 -42.91 -37.73 16.86
C SER A 343 -41.91 -37.97 15.70
N GLY A 344 -40.90 -38.81 15.99
CA GLY A 344 -40.30 -39.77 15.04
C GLY A 344 -38.76 -39.84 14.98
N THR A 345 -38.09 -40.57 15.89
CA THR A 345 -37.43 -41.90 15.68
C THR A 345 -36.17 -41.99 14.77
N GLY A 346 -34.98 -42.06 15.42
CA GLY A 346 -33.77 -42.92 15.24
C GLY A 346 -33.15 -43.27 13.86
N PRO A 347 -32.05 -44.06 13.80
CA PRO A 347 -30.96 -44.28 14.77
C PRO A 347 -29.54 -44.08 14.17
N SER A 348 -28.54 -44.10 15.06
CA SER A 348 -27.08 -44.04 14.82
C SER A 348 -26.50 -45.36 14.24
N PRO A 349 -25.27 -45.33 13.68
CA PRO A 349 -24.28 -46.29 14.18
C PRO A 349 -22.82 -45.77 14.30
N LYS A 350 -22.25 -46.13 15.45
CA LYS A 350 -20.95 -46.77 15.75
C LYS A 350 -19.60 -46.15 15.37
N ALA A 351 -18.81 -46.04 16.44
CA ALA A 351 -17.38 -45.79 16.59
C ALA A 351 -16.46 -46.84 15.97
N GLU A 352 -15.27 -46.39 15.58
CA GLU A 352 -14.02 -47.15 15.60
C GLU A 352 -12.94 -46.28 16.25
N ALA A 353 -12.16 -46.90 17.13
CA ALA A 353 -11.10 -46.31 17.91
C ALA A 353 -9.78 -46.98 17.53
N GLU A 354 -8.77 -46.20 17.22
CA GLU A 354 -7.38 -46.66 17.11
C GLU A 354 -6.51 -45.79 18.01
N THR A 355 -5.68 -46.48 18.80
CA THR A 355 -4.80 -45.93 19.82
C THR A 355 -3.38 -46.13 19.29
N GLU A 356 -2.66 -45.05 19.04
CA GLU A 356 -1.21 -45.11 18.83
C GLU A 356 -0.48 -44.13 19.77
N THR A 357 0.48 -44.75 20.45
CA THR A 357 1.50 -44.37 21.41
C THR A 357 2.21 -43.02 21.22
N GLU A 358 2.53 -42.40 22.37
CA GLU A 358 3.40 -41.23 22.54
C GLU A 358 4.81 -41.42 21.96
N THR A 359 5.32 -40.40 21.25
CA THR A 359 6.75 -40.09 21.21
C THR A 359 6.92 -38.57 21.05
N GLU A 360 7.80 -37.99 21.86
CA GLU A 360 8.15 -36.57 21.92
C GLU A 360 8.42 -35.93 20.54
N MET A 361 7.82 -34.77 20.29
CA MET A 361 8.51 -33.67 19.60
C MET A 361 7.90 -32.32 19.97
N LYS A 362 8.72 -31.50 20.59
CA LYS A 362 8.48 -30.11 21.00
C LYS A 362 8.34 -29.22 19.75
N SER A 363 7.17 -29.24 19.12
CA SER A 363 6.85 -28.37 17.97
C SER A 363 6.08 -27.14 18.45
N LYS A 364 6.80 -26.02 18.60
CA LYS A 364 6.17 -24.69 18.74
C LYS A 364 5.21 -24.48 17.56
N SER A 365 3.99 -24.03 17.82
CA SER A 365 3.01 -23.78 16.75
C SER A 365 3.48 -22.62 15.86
N PRO A 366 3.79 -22.86 14.57
CA PRO A 366 4.24 -21.82 13.64
C PRO A 366 3.19 -20.73 13.43
N VAL A 367 1.94 -21.01 13.75
CA VAL A 367 0.80 -20.10 13.56
C VAL A 367 0.80 -18.98 14.60
N ALA A 368 1.10 -19.30 15.86
CA ALA A 368 1.15 -18.29 16.93
C ALA A 368 2.30 -17.31 16.72
N GLU A 369 3.48 -17.80 16.34
CA GLU A 369 4.65 -16.97 16.03
C GLU A 369 4.43 -16.09 14.78
N ARG A 370 3.66 -16.59 13.81
CA ARG A 370 3.27 -15.83 12.61
C ARG A 370 2.25 -14.74 12.93
N ILE A 371 1.28 -14.99 13.82
CA ILE A 371 0.27 -14.02 14.25
C ILE A 371 0.91 -12.91 15.11
N VAL A 372 1.80 -13.26 16.04
CA VAL A 372 2.55 -12.28 16.85
C VAL A 372 3.43 -11.40 15.95
N ASN A 373 4.14 -11.96 14.97
CA ASN A 373 4.94 -11.19 13.99
C ASN A 373 4.12 -10.41 12.95
N LEU A 374 2.85 -10.78 12.75
CA LEU A 374 1.90 -10.05 11.91
C LEU A 374 1.30 -8.85 12.64
N LEU A 375 1.27 -8.87 13.98
CA LEU A 375 0.63 -7.85 14.82
C LEU A 375 1.63 -7.04 15.66
N SER A 376 2.93 -7.37 15.61
CA SER A 376 3.98 -6.46 16.05
C SER A 376 4.13 -5.33 15.02
N SER A 377 3.45 -4.20 15.24
CA SER A 377 3.61 -3.00 14.41
C SER A 377 4.98 -2.35 14.53
N HIS A 378 5.67 -2.63 15.65
CA HIS A 378 6.97 -2.11 16.02
C HIS A 378 7.97 -3.27 16.11
N PRO A 379 8.97 -3.36 15.24
CA PRO A 379 10.00 -4.38 15.37
C PRO A 379 10.86 -4.09 16.61
N ASN A 380 10.94 -5.04 17.53
CA ASN A 380 11.81 -4.97 18.69
C ASN A 380 13.26 -5.20 18.26
N THR A 381 14.01 -4.13 18.00
CA THR A 381 15.39 -4.21 17.49
C THR A 381 16.39 -3.68 18.51
N GLU A 382 17.60 -4.28 18.54
CA GLU A 382 18.71 -3.80 19.38
C GLU A 382 19.07 -2.34 19.10
N SER A 383 19.07 -1.94 17.81
CA SER A 383 19.38 -0.57 17.42
C SER A 383 18.47 0.47 18.08
N ARG A 384 17.21 0.15 18.36
CA ARG A 384 16.29 1.04 19.08
C ARG A 384 16.68 1.12 20.55
N MET A 385 16.89 -0.04 21.19
CA MET A 385 17.31 -0.11 22.59
C MET A 385 18.65 0.60 22.86
N ASP A 386 19.62 0.50 21.95
CA ASP A 386 20.92 1.16 22.06
C ASP A 386 20.81 2.69 22.16
N ARG A 387 19.83 3.30 21.49
CA ARG A 387 19.57 4.75 21.60
C ARG A 387 19.18 5.13 23.03
N PHE A 388 18.25 4.38 23.64
CA PHE A 388 17.81 4.62 25.02
C PHE A 388 18.93 4.31 26.03
N ARG A 389 19.72 3.24 25.84
CA ARG A 389 20.90 2.94 26.67
C ARG A 389 21.91 4.09 26.64
N SER A 390 22.19 4.63 25.46
CA SER A 390 23.12 5.75 25.28
C SER A 390 22.65 7.01 26.01
N ALA A 391 21.35 7.33 25.91
CA ALA A 391 20.77 8.50 26.57
C ALA A 391 20.69 8.38 28.10
N SER A 392 20.44 7.17 28.62
CA SER A 392 20.50 6.90 30.08
C SER A 392 21.93 7.13 30.62
N SER A 393 22.93 6.62 29.89
CA SER A 393 24.35 6.74 30.27
C SER A 393 24.84 8.19 30.29
N SER A 394 24.35 9.05 29.40
CA SER A 394 24.69 10.49 29.39
C SER A 394 24.00 11.31 30.47
N THR A 395 22.93 10.79 31.09
CA THR A 395 22.12 11.51 32.09
C THR A 395 22.52 11.17 33.52
N GLN A 396 23.26 10.07 33.75
CA GLN A 396 23.83 9.79 35.06
C GLN A 396 25.02 10.72 35.33
N PRO A 397 25.05 11.47 36.45
CA PRO A 397 26.23 12.24 36.81
C PRO A 397 27.41 11.30 36.95
N GLN A 398 28.56 11.66 36.37
CA GLN A 398 29.82 10.95 36.61
C GLN A 398 30.02 10.89 38.13
N ARG A 399 29.83 9.70 38.71
CA ARG A 399 30.20 9.44 40.10
C ARG A 399 31.72 9.37 40.13
N GLU A 400 32.36 10.51 40.35
CA GLU A 400 33.75 10.59 40.82
C GLU A 400 33.84 10.31 42.32
#